data_AF-A0A3E3K266-F1
#
_entry.id   AF-A0A3E3K266-F1
#
_cell.length_a   1.000
_cell.length_b   1.000
_cell.length_c   1.000
_cell.angle_alpha   90.00
_cell.angle_beta   90.00
_cell.angle_gamma   90.00
#
_symmetry.space_group_name_H-M   'P 1'
#
loop_
_entity.id
_entity.type
_entity.pdbx_description
1 polymer ?
#
loop_
_entity_poly.entity_id
_entity_poly.type
_entity_poly.pdbx_seq_one_letter_code
_entity_poly.pdbx_strand_id
1 'polypeptide(L)'
;MFFQYGEKEITYLKQKDKCLAEVIDKIGKVEREVDGDLFSSVIHHIIGQQISTKAQATIWKRMKENLGVVNDDTILTAGIERLQTFGMTFKKAEYIMDFAVRVRSGGFDLQGIWEKTDNERLRSQNRK
;
A
#
# COMPACT_ATOMS: atom_id res chain seq x y z
N MET A 1 -1.35 -12.92 -5.55
CA MET A 1 -2.04 -13.85 -4.62
C MET A 1 -3.34 -13.20 -4.17
N PHE A 2 -4.41 -13.95 -3.92
CA PHE A 2 -5.65 -13.36 -3.38
C PHE A 2 -5.73 -13.54 -1.86
N PHE A 3 -6.42 -12.62 -1.18
CA PHE A 3 -6.70 -12.71 0.25
C PHE A 3 -7.58 -13.94 0.51
N GLN A 4 -7.13 -14.79 1.43
CA GLN A 4 -7.78 -16.07 1.68
C GLN A 4 -8.79 -15.95 2.82
N TYR A 5 -10.04 -16.29 2.52
CA TYR A 5 -11.14 -16.44 3.46
C TYR A 5 -12.20 -17.38 2.85
N GLY A 6 -13.06 -17.95 3.69
CA GLY A 6 -14.05 -18.94 3.27
C GLY A 6 -15.35 -18.89 4.06
N GLU A 7 -16.02 -20.04 4.08
CA GLU A 7 -17.37 -20.19 4.65
C GLU A 7 -17.45 -19.78 6.12
N LYS A 8 -16.38 -19.99 6.89
CA LYS A 8 -16.34 -19.63 8.31
C LYS A 8 -16.49 -18.11 8.49
N GLU A 9 -15.68 -17.33 7.79
CA GLU A 9 -15.69 -15.86 7.88
C GLU A 9 -16.99 -15.30 7.30
N ILE A 10 -17.45 -15.86 6.17
CA ILE A 10 -18.70 -15.47 5.51
C ILE A 10 -19.89 -15.71 6.44
N THR A 11 -20.02 -16.92 6.98
CA THR A 11 -21.12 -17.29 7.88
C THR A 11 -21.14 -16.42 9.12
N TYR A 12 -19.97 -16.16 9.72
CA TYR A 12 -19.87 -15.27 10.88
C TYR A 12 -20.41 -13.88 10.58
N LEU A 13 -19.99 -13.25 9.47
CA LEU A 13 -20.44 -11.91 9.09
C LEU A 13 -21.95 -11.88 8.80
N LYS A 14 -22.48 -12.87 8.09
CA LYS A 14 -23.92 -12.98 7.80
C LYS A 14 -24.77 -13.10 9.07
N GLN A 15 -24.28 -13.80 10.09
CA GLN A 15 -24.98 -13.95 11.37
C GLN A 15 -24.96 -12.66 12.20
N LYS A 16 -23.92 -11.82 12.05
CA LYS A 16 -23.77 -10.58 12.83
C LYS A 16 -24.56 -9.41 12.27
N ASP A 17 -24.76 -9.36 10.95
CA ASP A 17 -25.44 -8.25 10.29
C ASP A 17 -26.26 -8.72 9.08
N LYS A 18 -27.59 -8.51 9.14
CA LYS A 18 -28.53 -8.90 8.08
C LYS A 18 -28.35 -8.10 6.79
N CYS A 19 -28.04 -6.81 6.89
CA CYS A 19 -27.79 -5.96 5.73
C CYS A 19 -26.52 -6.43 5.01
N LEU A 20 -25.47 -6.73 5.78
CA LEU A 20 -24.25 -7.31 5.24
C LEU A 20 -24.50 -8.69 4.62
N ALA A 21 -25.40 -9.49 5.21
CA ALA A 21 -25.76 -10.80 4.66
C ALA A 21 -26.39 -10.70 3.27
N GLU A 22 -27.34 -9.78 3.07
CA GLU A 22 -27.95 -9.54 1.75
C GLU A 22 -26.91 -9.10 0.71
N VAL A 23 -25.96 -8.26 1.11
CA VAL A 23 -24.87 -7.82 0.23
C VAL A 23 -23.94 -8.97 -0.13
N ILE A 24 -23.55 -9.80 0.84
CA ILE A 24 -22.72 -10.99 0.59
C ILE A 24 -23.41 -11.96 -0.35
N ASP A 25 -24.71 -12.21 -0.16
CA ASP A 25 -25.47 -13.13 -1.02
C ASP A 25 -25.63 -12.60 -2.45
N LYS A 26 -25.71 -11.27 -2.61
CA LYS A 26 -25.81 -10.63 -3.91
C LYS A 26 -24.48 -10.56 -4.67
N ILE A 27 -23.39 -10.22 -3.97
CA ILE A 27 -22.07 -10.00 -4.59
C ILE A 27 -21.30 -11.32 -4.72
N GLY A 28 -21.48 -12.25 -3.79
CA GLY A 28 -20.70 -13.47 -3.70
C GLY A 28 -19.30 -13.24 -3.13
N LYS A 29 -18.39 -14.18 -3.40
CA LYS A 29 -17.00 -14.12 -2.94
C LYS A 29 -16.28 -12.95 -3.63
N VAL A 30 -15.66 -12.09 -2.84
CA VAL A 30 -14.84 -10.96 -3.28
C VAL A 30 -13.40 -11.41 -3.38
N GLU A 31 -12.86 -11.38 -4.59
CA GLU A 31 -11.44 -11.62 -4.81
C GLU A 31 -10.67 -10.31 -4.63
N ARG A 32 -9.77 -10.28 -3.64
CA ARG A 32 -8.90 -9.14 -3.37
C ARG A 32 -7.44 -9.54 -3.55
N GLU A 33 -6.75 -8.91 -4.47
CA GLU A 33 -5.32 -9.12 -4.64
C GLU A 33 -4.54 -8.65 -3.41
N VAL A 34 -3.48 -9.40 -3.09
CA VAL A 34 -2.51 -9.11 -2.04
C VAL A 34 -1.18 -8.85 -2.72
N ASP A 35 -0.62 -7.67 -2.45
CA ASP A 35 0.76 -7.32 -2.77
C ASP A 35 1.65 -7.77 -1.60
N GLY A 36 2.68 -8.56 -1.93
CA GLY A 36 3.61 -9.12 -0.95
C GLY A 36 4.80 -8.22 -0.66
N ASP A 37 5.06 -7.22 -1.50
CA ASP A 37 6.14 -6.26 -1.28
C ASP A 37 5.59 -5.06 -0.50
N LEU A 38 5.89 -5.05 0.80
CA LEU A 38 5.41 -4.00 1.70
C LEU A 38 5.98 -2.63 1.34
N PHE A 39 7.22 -2.55 0.84
CA PHE A 39 7.82 -1.27 0.44
C PHE A 39 7.07 -0.71 -0.76
N SER A 40 6.99 -1.50 -1.84
CA SER A 40 6.27 -1.14 -3.07
C SER A 40 4.80 -0.78 -2.76
N SER A 41 4.14 -1.55 -1.89
CA SER A 41 2.76 -1.32 -1.46
C SER A 41 2.57 0.06 -0.81
N VAL A 42 3.47 0.44 0.11
CA VAL A 42 3.40 1.75 0.78
C VAL A 42 3.57 2.88 -0.23
N ILE A 43 4.55 2.77 -1.15
CA ILE A 43 4.74 3.76 -2.21
C ILE A 43 3.49 3.86 -3.10
N HIS A 44 2.95 2.72 -3.53
CA HIS A 44 1.74 2.66 -4.34
C HIS A 44 0.56 3.35 -3.66
N HIS A 45 0.39 3.15 -2.34
CA HIS A 45 -0.65 3.81 -1.56
C HIS A 45 -0.42 5.32 -1.38
N ILE A 46 0.82 5.79 -1.15
CA ILE A 46 1.13 7.23 -1.09
C ILE A 46 0.74 7.92 -2.40
N ILE A 47 1.03 7.30 -3.54
CA ILE A 47 0.68 7.82 -4.86
C ILE A 47 -0.84 7.96 -5.01
N GLY A 48 -1.61 6.98 -4.52
CA GLY A 48 -3.08 6.94 -4.63
C GLY A 48 -3.83 7.97 -3.78
N GLN A 49 -3.17 8.62 -2.82
CA GLN A 49 -3.84 9.57 -1.92
C GLN A 49 -4.47 10.74 -2.70
N GLN A 50 -5.75 11.03 -2.44
CA GLN A 50 -6.51 12.15 -3.01
C GLN A 50 -6.60 12.18 -4.54
N ILE A 51 -6.48 11.04 -5.21
CA ILE A 51 -6.65 10.92 -6.67
C ILE A 51 -7.52 9.71 -7.02
N SER A 52 -8.00 9.63 -8.26
CA SER A 52 -8.73 8.46 -8.74
C SER A 52 -7.81 7.25 -8.91
N THR A 53 -8.39 6.05 -8.83
CA THR A 53 -7.69 4.78 -9.09
C THR A 53 -7.07 4.76 -10.50
N LYS A 54 -7.74 5.36 -11.50
CA LYS A 54 -7.22 5.50 -12.86
C LYS A 54 -5.97 6.39 -12.93
N ALA A 55 -5.98 7.50 -12.19
CA ALA A 55 -4.82 8.39 -12.11
C ALA A 55 -3.64 7.70 -11.39
N GLN A 56 -3.91 7.03 -10.27
CA GLN A 56 -2.92 6.23 -9.55
C GLN A 56 -2.28 5.17 -10.44
N ALA A 57 -3.10 4.38 -11.15
CA ALA A 57 -2.62 3.33 -12.06
C ALA A 57 -1.73 3.91 -13.17
N THR A 58 -2.06 5.10 -13.68
CA THR A 58 -1.26 5.78 -14.71
C THR A 58 0.11 6.19 -14.17
N ILE A 59 0.17 6.79 -12.98
CA ILE A 59 1.44 7.19 -12.35
C ILE A 59 2.26 5.95 -12.01
N TRP A 60 1.63 4.93 -11.43
CA TRP A 60 2.27 3.67 -11.07
C TRP A 60 2.89 2.95 -12.26
N LYS A 61 2.16 2.90 -13.39
CA LYS A 61 2.67 2.34 -14.65
C LYS A 61 3.93 3.06 -15.11
N ARG A 62 3.92 4.40 -15.17
CA ARG A 62 5.09 5.20 -15.58
C ARG A 62 6.28 4.97 -14.65
N MET A 63 6.06 4.91 -13.34
CA MET A 63 7.12 4.62 -12.38
C MET A 63 7.77 3.27 -12.65
N LYS A 64 6.98 2.19 -12.78
CA LYS A 64 7.51 0.85 -13.06
C LYS A 64 8.23 0.77 -14.41
N GLU A 65 7.74 1.45 -15.43
CA GLU A 65 8.39 1.49 -16.75
C GLU A 65 9.75 2.20 -16.73
N ASN A 66 9.93 3.20 -15.86
CA ASN A 66 11.14 4.02 -15.81
C ASN A 66 12.15 3.61 -14.73
N LEU A 67 11.68 3.03 -13.63
CA LEU A 67 12.51 2.60 -12.50
C LEU A 67 12.70 1.08 -12.46
N GLY A 68 11.85 0.31 -13.14
CA GLY A 68 11.80 -1.14 -13.01
C GLY A 68 11.21 -1.55 -11.66
N VAL A 69 12.05 -2.15 -10.82
CA VAL A 69 11.67 -2.59 -9.47
C VAL A 69 11.57 -1.36 -8.56
N VAL A 70 10.47 -1.21 -7.82
CA VAL A 70 10.29 -0.10 -6.87
C VAL A 70 10.77 -0.55 -5.49
N ASN A 71 12.01 -0.17 -5.14
CA ASN A 71 12.64 -0.44 -3.85
C ASN A 71 13.31 0.84 -3.32
N ASP A 72 13.92 0.77 -2.14
CA ASP A 72 14.59 1.91 -1.52
C ASP A 72 15.73 2.47 -2.40
N ASP A 73 16.57 1.61 -2.96
CA ASP A 73 17.70 2.01 -3.81
C ASP A 73 17.29 2.78 -5.08
N THR A 74 16.29 2.26 -5.81
CA THR A 74 15.79 2.89 -7.04
C THR A 74 15.08 4.23 -6.76
N ILE A 75 14.37 4.33 -5.65
CA ILE A 75 13.72 5.58 -5.22
C ILE A 75 14.79 6.62 -4.81
N LEU A 76 15.80 6.20 -4.03
CA LEU A 76 16.91 7.04 -3.58
C LEU A 76 17.76 7.55 -4.74
N THR A 77 18.00 6.71 -5.74
CA THR A 77 18.74 7.08 -6.95
C THR A 77 17.94 8.02 -7.84
N ALA A 78 16.61 7.85 -7.92
CA ALA A 78 15.77 8.72 -8.73
C ALA A 78 15.71 10.15 -8.16
N GLY A 79 15.56 10.29 -6.85
CA GLY A 79 15.42 11.59 -6.20
C GLY A 79 14.07 12.29 -6.48
N ILE A 80 13.81 13.36 -5.74
CA ILE A 80 12.51 14.05 -5.72
C ILE A 80 12.11 14.59 -7.10
N GLU A 81 13.04 15.25 -7.80
CA GLU A 81 12.77 15.87 -9.10
C GLU A 81 12.31 14.84 -10.13
N ARG A 82 13.02 13.70 -10.23
CA ARG A 82 12.64 12.62 -11.14
C ARG A 82 11.31 12.00 -10.74
N LEU A 83 11.07 11.78 -9.45
CA LEU A 83 9.79 11.24 -8.96
C LEU A 83 8.61 12.14 -9.36
N GLN A 84 8.80 13.46 -9.30
CA GLN A 84 7.77 14.41 -9.71
C GLN A 84 7.40 14.29 -11.19
N THR A 85 8.36 13.98 -12.06
CA THR A 85 8.12 13.81 -13.51
C THR A 85 7.11 12.69 -13.84
N PHE A 86 6.88 11.75 -12.92
CA PHE A 86 5.88 10.69 -13.11
C PHE A 86 4.43 11.19 -12.96
N GLY A 87 4.22 12.44 -12.54
CA GLY A 87 2.90 13.07 -12.45
C GLY A 87 2.32 13.13 -11.04
N MET A 88 3.17 13.07 -10.02
CA MET A 88 2.77 13.28 -8.62
C MET A 88 3.12 14.68 -8.12
N THR A 89 2.56 15.07 -6.98
CA THR A 89 2.91 16.35 -6.33
C THR A 89 4.29 16.29 -5.70
N PHE A 90 4.92 17.45 -5.52
CA PHE A 90 6.20 17.56 -4.82
C PHE A 90 6.15 16.90 -3.43
N LYS A 91 5.07 17.18 -2.68
CA LYS A 91 4.83 16.61 -1.35
C LYS A 91 4.78 15.07 -1.33
N LYS A 92 4.21 14.44 -2.37
CA LYS A 92 4.22 12.98 -2.49
C LYS A 92 5.62 12.44 -2.76
N ALA A 93 6.38 13.12 -3.64
CA ALA A 93 7.77 12.75 -3.91
C ALA A 93 8.63 12.88 -2.64
N GLU A 94 8.46 13.93 -1.83
CA GLU A 94 9.13 14.08 -0.53
C GLU A 94 8.79 12.94 0.43
N TYR A 95 7.52 12.57 0.57
CA TYR A 95 7.12 11.48 1.46
C TYR A 95 7.65 10.12 1.05
N ILE A 96 7.64 9.84 -0.26
CA ILE A 96 8.24 8.64 -0.83
C ILE A 96 9.74 8.62 -0.55
N MET A 97 10.41 9.76 -0.70
CA MET A 97 11.84 9.90 -0.45
C MET A 97 12.19 9.69 1.03
N ASP A 98 11.50 10.37 1.93
CA ASP A 98 11.66 10.25 3.38
C ASP A 98 11.38 8.82 3.87
N PHE A 99 10.36 8.15 3.32
CA PHE A 99 10.10 6.74 3.59
C PHE A 99 11.25 5.84 3.15
N ALA A 100 11.78 6.02 1.93
CA ALA A 100 12.92 5.25 1.43
C ALA A 100 14.18 5.44 2.30
N VAL A 101 14.44 6.68 2.74
CA VAL A 101 15.55 6.98 3.67
C VAL A 101 15.37 6.23 5.00
N ARG A 102 14.17 6.28 5.60
CA ARG A 102 13.89 5.61 6.88
C ARG A 102 14.01 4.10 6.80
N VAL A 103 13.54 3.49 5.71
CA VAL A 103 13.68 2.05 5.50
C VAL A 103 15.16 1.69 5.37
N ARG A 104 15.93 2.39 4.52
CA ARG A 104 17.35 2.12 4.30
C ARG A 104 18.21 2.34 5.55
N SER A 105 17.86 3.32 6.38
CA SER A 105 18.58 3.61 7.63
C SER A 105 18.20 2.70 8.79
N GLY A 106 17.22 1.80 8.62
CA GLY A 106 16.66 0.98 9.69
C GLY A 106 15.77 1.75 10.67
N GLY A 107 15.49 3.03 10.42
CA GLY A 107 14.54 3.83 11.19
C GLY A 107 13.09 3.36 11.05
N PHE A 108 12.80 2.56 10.02
CA PHE A 108 11.52 1.88 9.84
C PHE A 108 11.74 0.42 9.44
N ASP A 109 11.60 -0.48 10.43
CA ASP A 109 11.70 -1.92 10.22
C ASP A 109 10.43 -2.46 9.57
N LEU A 110 10.49 -2.70 8.26
CA LEU A 110 9.41 -3.31 7.47
C LEU A 110 9.18 -4.78 7.81
N GLN A 111 10.22 -5.52 8.18
CA GLN A 111 10.11 -6.96 8.44
C GLN A 111 9.50 -7.21 9.83
N GLY A 112 9.88 -6.44 10.84
CA GLY A 112 9.29 -6.53 12.18
C GLY A 112 7.85 -6.02 12.29
N ILE A 113 7.22 -5.53 11.21
CA ILE A 113 5.79 -5.17 11.21
C ILE A 113 4.90 -6.39 11.38
N TRP A 114 5.32 -7.55 10.88
CA TRP A 114 4.51 -8.77 10.95
C TRP A 114 4.24 -9.20 12.40
N GLU A 115 5.19 -8.95 13.29
CA GLU A 115 5.17 -9.37 14.70
C GLU A 115 4.47 -8.36 15.62
N LYS A 116 4.20 -7.15 15.12
CA LYS A 116 3.57 -6.07 15.89
C LYS A 116 2.05 -6.19 15.90
N THR A 117 1.44 -5.86 17.03
CA THR A 117 -0.01 -5.62 17.12
C THR A 117 -0.41 -4.40 16.27
N ASP A 118 -1.68 -4.29 15.89
CA ASP A 118 -2.14 -3.16 15.06
C ASP A 118 -1.85 -1.79 15.72
N ASN A 119 -1.95 -1.70 17.04
CA ASN A 119 -1.59 -0.50 17.79
C ASN A 119 -0.09 -0.16 17.69
N GLU A 120 0.78 -1.17 17.71
CA GLU A 120 2.23 -0.99 17.58
C GLU A 120 2.64 -0.67 16.14
N ARG A 121 1.96 -1.26 15.15
CA ARG A 121 2.14 -0.95 13.72
C ARG A 121 1.86 0.54 13.46
N LEU A 122 0.73 1.05 13.94
CA LEU A 122 0.34 2.46 13.79
C LEU A 122 1.34 3.42 14.47
N ARG A 123 1.89 3.06 15.63
CA ARG A 123 2.88 3.88 16.35
C ARG A 123 4.24 3.90 15.64
N SER A 124 4.62 2.80 15.00
CA SER A 124 5.91 2.71 14.29
C SER A 124 5.99 3.62 13.07
N GLN A 125 4.84 4.00 12.48
CA GLN A 125 4.76 4.96 11.37
C GLN A 125 4.88 6.42 11.81
N ASN A 126 4.72 6.72 13.11
CA ASN A 126 4.53 8.07 13.64
C ASN A 126 5.68 8.59 14.53
N ARG A 127 6.86 7.97 14.52
CA ARG A 127 8.02 8.53 15.23
C ARG A 127 8.59 9.72 14.44
N LYS A 128 8.03 10.90 14.72
CA LYS A 128 8.81 12.16 14.72
C LYS A 128 9.72 12.18 15.94
#